data_AF-A0A516UWY5-F1
#
_entry.id   AF-A0A516UWY5-F1
#
_cell.length_a   1.000
_cell.length_b   1.000
_cell.length_c   1.000
_cell.angle_alpha   90.00
_cell.angle_beta   90.00
_cell.angle_gamma   90.00
#
_symmetry.space_group_name_H-M   'P 1'
#
loop_
_entity.id
_entity.type
_entity.pdbx_description
1 polymer ?
#
loop_
_entity_poly.entity_id
_entity_poly.type
_entity_poly.pdbx_seq_one_letter_code
_entity_poly.pdbx_strand_id
1 'polypeptide(L)'
;GGGGGNGGESPPPGASPTKHKGKGGSKLSLLEDSEDICPTCLDPYTEDNPKVLTRCNHHFHLPCLYEWLERSSTCPVCGEAMHFEELL
;
A
#
# COMPACT_ATOMS: atom_id res chain seq x y z
N GLY A 1 1.27 -31.25 29.26
CA GLY A 1 1.88 -30.42 28.21
C GLY A 1 0.77 -30.01 27.28
N GLY A 2 0.54 -28.73 27.01
CA GLY A 2 1.47 -27.79 26.37
C GLY A 2 1.14 -27.80 24.87
N GLY A 3 0.98 -26.69 24.14
CA GLY A 3 0.89 -25.27 24.45
C GLY A 3 0.15 -24.62 23.26
N GLY A 4 -0.65 -23.59 23.53
CA GLY A 4 -1.38 -22.86 22.49
C GLY A 4 -0.45 -21.91 21.75
N GLY A 5 -0.27 -22.12 20.45
CA GLY A 5 0.37 -21.15 19.56
C GLY A 5 -0.66 -20.17 19.05
N ASN A 6 -0.73 -18.98 19.65
CA ASN A 6 -1.38 -17.83 19.03
C ASN A 6 -0.30 -17.07 18.23
N GLY A 7 -0.22 -17.37 16.94
CA GLY A 7 0.56 -16.58 16.00
C GLY A 7 -0.17 -15.28 15.70
N GLY A 8 -0.05 -14.30 16.59
CA GLY A 8 -0.48 -12.94 16.31
C GLY A 8 0.53 -12.28 15.37
N GLU A 9 0.30 -12.37 14.06
CA GLU A 9 0.94 -11.48 13.10
C GLU A 9 0.58 -10.04 13.49
N SER A 10 1.59 -9.27 13.92
CA SER A 10 1.39 -7.86 14.23
C SER A 10 1.19 -7.10 12.91
N PRO A 11 0.16 -6.24 12.78
CA PRO A 11 -0.01 -5.46 11.57
C PRO A 11 1.20 -4.53 11.38
N PRO A 12 1.66 -4.33 10.13
CA PRO A 12 2.81 -3.48 9.88
C PRO A 12 2.50 -2.02 10.25
N PRO A 13 3.50 -1.25 10.71
CA PRO A 13 3.35 0.19 10.85
C PRO A 13 3.07 0.76 9.45
N GLY A 14 1.89 1.37 9.27
CA GLY A 14 1.46 1.95 7.99
C GLY A 14 0.24 1.30 7.34
N ALA A 15 -0.20 0.12 7.81
CA ALA A 15 -1.55 -0.36 7.46
C ALA A 15 -2.57 0.52 8.19
N SER A 16 -3.05 1.56 7.51
CA SER A 16 -4.13 2.39 8.05
C SER A 16 -5.37 1.52 8.27
N PRO A 17 -5.93 1.46 9.48
CA PRO A 17 -7.23 0.84 9.68
C PRO A 17 -8.25 1.67 8.90
N THR A 18 -8.98 1.05 7.99
CA THR A 18 -10.11 1.67 7.28
C THR A 18 -11.20 2.03 8.30
N LYS A 19 -11.11 3.23 8.85
CA LYS A 19 -12.10 3.75 9.80
C LYS A 19 -12.99 4.77 9.09
N HIS A 20 -14.22 4.35 8.81
CA HIS A 20 -15.25 5.24 8.28
C HIS A 20 -15.72 6.24 9.36
N LYS A 21 -15.88 7.51 8.92
CA LYS A 21 -16.77 8.58 9.40
C LYS A 21 -16.22 9.64 10.39
N GLY A 22 -16.03 10.87 9.88
CA GLY A 22 -15.97 12.12 10.64
C GLY A 22 -16.18 13.36 9.73
N LYS A 23 -17.17 14.20 10.05
CA LYS A 23 -17.59 15.43 9.35
C LYS A 23 -16.69 16.61 9.71
N GLY A 24 -16.31 17.44 8.73
CA GLY A 24 -15.67 18.76 8.95
C GLY A 24 -15.01 19.32 7.70
N GLY A 25 -15.82 19.77 6.72
CA GLY A 25 -15.33 20.23 5.42
C GLY A 25 -15.06 21.73 5.37
N SER A 26 -13.78 22.10 5.39
CA SER A 26 -13.28 23.34 4.79
C SER A 26 -11.86 23.12 4.23
N LYS A 27 -11.77 22.28 3.20
CA LYS A 27 -10.78 22.40 2.13
C LYS A 27 -11.29 21.63 0.90
N LEU A 28 -11.95 22.36 -0.02
CA LEU A 28 -12.00 21.94 -1.42
C LEU A 28 -10.55 21.94 -1.95
N SER A 29 -10.25 21.03 -2.89
CA SER A 29 -8.97 20.76 -3.57
C SER A 29 -7.89 19.98 -2.78
N LEU A 30 -8.21 18.77 -2.30
CA LEU A 30 -7.20 17.74 -1.94
C LEU A 30 -7.47 16.38 -2.60
N LEU A 31 -8.57 16.27 -3.36
CA LEU A 31 -9.03 15.00 -3.93
C LEU A 31 -8.44 14.74 -5.32
N GLU A 32 -8.03 15.78 -6.04
CA GLU A 32 -7.47 15.68 -7.40
C GLU A 32 -5.97 15.31 -7.43
N ASP A 33 -5.26 15.34 -6.29
CA ASP A 33 -3.82 15.06 -6.22
C ASP A 33 -3.50 13.65 -5.69
N SER A 34 -4.51 12.89 -5.24
CA SER A 34 -4.28 11.56 -4.64
C SER A 34 -3.88 10.50 -5.66
N GLU A 35 -4.19 10.69 -6.95
CA GLU A 35 -3.84 9.76 -8.02
C GLU A 35 -2.36 9.83 -8.43
N ASP A 36 -1.63 10.86 -7.98
CA ASP A 36 -0.21 11.07 -8.25
C ASP A 36 0.67 11.05 -6.98
N ILE A 37 0.15 10.47 -5.89
CA ILE A 37 0.88 10.21 -4.65
C ILE A 37 0.98 8.69 -4.42
N CYS A 38 2.12 8.23 -3.91
CA CYS A 38 2.28 6.84 -3.51
C CYS A 38 1.54 6.55 -2.18
N PRO A 39 0.62 5.57 -2.14
CA PRO A 39 -0.14 5.29 -0.92
C PRO A 39 0.70 4.64 0.20
N THR A 40 1.93 4.19 -0.10
CA THR A 40 2.83 3.57 0.88
C THR A 40 3.66 4.60 1.64
N CYS A 41 4.26 5.57 0.93
CA CYS A 41 5.13 6.60 1.55
C CYS A 41 4.48 7.99 1.65
N LEU A 42 3.35 8.21 0.97
CA LEU A 42 2.62 9.48 0.89
C LEU A 42 3.40 10.61 0.20
N ASP A 43 4.42 10.27 -0.61
CA ASP A 43 5.18 11.20 -1.46
C ASP A 43 4.71 11.17 -2.92
N PRO A 44 4.86 12.28 -3.66
CA PRO A 44 4.51 12.36 -5.08
C PRO A 44 5.42 11.49 -5.96
N TYR A 45 4.92 11.11 -7.13
CA TYR A 45 5.75 10.49 -8.17
C TYR A 45 6.63 11.51 -8.88
N THR A 46 7.85 11.10 -9.25
CA THR A 46 8.81 11.94 -9.98
C THR A 46 9.39 11.17 -11.17
N GLU A 47 10.13 11.85 -12.04
CA GLU A 47 10.83 11.17 -13.15
C GLU A 47 11.88 10.17 -12.64
N ASP A 48 12.56 10.50 -11.54
CA ASP A 48 13.52 9.60 -10.87
C ASP A 48 12.84 8.46 -10.09
N ASN A 49 11.62 8.69 -9.59
CA ASN A 49 10.85 7.72 -8.83
C ASN A 49 9.40 7.64 -9.37
N PRO A 50 9.20 6.96 -10.51
CA PRO A 50 7.92 6.96 -11.21
C PRO A 50 6.88 6.03 -10.56
N LYS A 51 5.62 6.20 -10.95
CA LYS A 51 4.53 5.29 -10.57
C LYS A 51 4.59 3.98 -11.35
N VAL A 52 4.53 2.87 -10.63
CA VAL A 52 4.46 1.51 -11.18
C VAL A 52 3.06 0.96 -10.93
N LEU A 53 2.34 0.63 -12.00
CA LEU A 53 1.03 -0.02 -11.92
C LEU A 53 1.18 -1.52 -11.73
N THR A 54 0.42 -2.04 -10.78
CA THR A 54 0.31 -3.47 -10.48
C THR A 54 -0.87 -4.10 -11.23
N ARG A 55 -0.95 -5.44 -11.27
CA ARG A 55 -2.03 -6.17 -11.95
C ARG A 55 -3.42 -5.88 -11.38
N CYS A 56 -3.50 -5.50 -10.11
CA CYS A 56 -4.73 -5.07 -9.46
C CYS A 56 -5.04 -3.56 -9.69
N ASN A 57 -4.34 -2.91 -10.63
CA ASN A 57 -4.51 -1.50 -11.00
C ASN A 57 -4.22 -0.49 -9.85
N HIS A 58 -3.38 -0.88 -8.89
CA HIS A 58 -2.85 0.02 -7.86
C HIS A 58 -1.42 0.43 -8.18
N HIS A 59 -1.04 1.63 -7.77
CA HIS A 59 0.18 2.30 -8.18
C HIS A 59 1.05 2.60 -6.95
N PHE A 60 2.36 2.40 -7.10
CA PHE A 60 3.36 2.59 -6.06
C PHE A 60 4.69 3.04 -6.66
N HIS A 61 5.57 3.62 -5.85
CA HIS A 61 6.99 3.68 -6.23
C HIS A 61 7.56 2.26 -6.28
N LEU A 62 8.42 1.99 -7.26
CA LEU A 62 9.11 0.71 -7.37
C LEU A 62 9.81 0.28 -6.06
N PRO A 63 10.63 1.13 -5.40
CA PRO A 63 11.25 0.77 -4.11
C PRO A 63 10.21 0.49 -3.03
N CYS A 64 9.16 1.30 -2.90
CA CYS A 64 8.11 1.09 -1.90
C CYS A 64 7.34 -0.22 -2.12
N LEU A 65 7.13 -0.60 -3.38
CA LEU A 65 6.55 -1.90 -3.72
C LEU A 65 7.49 -3.04 -3.33
N TYR A 66 8.78 -2.97 -3.66
CA TYR A 66 9.74 -4.02 -3.30
C TYR A 66 9.88 -4.20 -1.77
N GLU A 67 10.03 -3.11 -1.01
CA GLU A 67 10.09 -3.18 0.45
C GLU A 67 8.83 -3.81 1.05
N TRP A 68 7.67 -3.60 0.43
CA TRP A 68 6.43 -4.26 0.84
C TRP A 68 6.47 -5.77 0.53
N LEU A 69 6.95 -6.15 -0.64
CA LEU A 69 7.01 -7.55 -1.09
C LEU A 69 7.96 -8.43 -0.28
N GLU A 70 9.00 -7.84 0.31
CA GLU A 70 9.86 -8.53 1.28
C GLU A 70 9.08 -9.00 2.53
N ARG A 71 7.91 -8.41 2.79
CA ARG A 71 7.08 -8.65 3.98
C ARG A 71 5.76 -9.34 3.66
N SER A 72 5.17 -9.06 2.50
CA SER A 72 3.88 -9.62 2.08
C SER A 72 3.79 -9.75 0.56
N SER A 73 3.27 -10.87 0.09
CA SER A 73 2.98 -11.11 -1.33
C SER A 73 1.61 -10.57 -1.78
N THR A 74 1.05 -9.57 -1.09
CA THR A 74 -0.29 -9.02 -1.35
C THR A 74 -0.28 -7.50 -1.56
N CYS A 75 -1.30 -6.97 -2.22
CA CYS A 75 -1.46 -5.54 -2.44
C CYS A 75 -1.68 -4.78 -1.13
N PRO A 76 -0.95 -3.67 -0.87
CA PRO A 76 -1.21 -2.80 0.27
C PRO A 76 -2.62 -2.17 0.25
N VAL A 77 -3.22 -2.01 -0.93
CA VAL A 77 -4.49 -1.30 -1.12
C VAL A 77 -5.69 -2.25 -1.11
N CYS A 78 -5.62 -3.39 -1.81
CA CYS A 78 -6.74 -4.32 -1.91
C CYS A 78 -6.50 -5.71 -1.31
N GLY A 79 -5.28 -6.04 -0.87
CA GLY A 79 -4.95 -7.36 -0.33
C GLY A 79 -4.87 -8.50 -1.34
N GLU A 80 -5.08 -8.24 -2.64
CA GLU A 80 -4.97 -9.25 -3.69
C GLU A 80 -3.51 -9.73 -3.86
N ALA A 81 -3.33 -10.99 -4.25
CA ALA A 81 -2.01 -11.57 -4.48
C ALA A 81 -1.25 -10.80 -5.58
N MET A 82 -0.02 -10.39 -5.26
CA MET A 82 0.87 -9.74 -6.20
C MET A 82 1.58 -10.81 -7.04
N HIS A 83 1.15 -10.95 -8.30
CA HIS A 83 1.79 -11.83 -9.26
C HIS A 83 2.89 -11.07 -10.02
N PHE A 84 4.14 -11.47 -9.81
CA PHE A 84 5.26 -11.08 -10.65
C PHE A 84 5.51 -12.24 -11.59
N GLU A 85 5.23 -12.05 -12.88
CA GLU A 85 5.79 -12.95 -13.89
C GLU A 85 7.29 -12.68 -13.88
N GLU A 86 8.02 -13.57 -13.22
CA GLU A 86 9.47 -13.62 -13.24
C GLU A 86 9.89 -13.65 -14.71
N LEU A 87 10.40 -12.52 -15.21
CA LEU A 87 10.95 -12.40 -16.55
C LEU A 87 12.18 -13.31 -16.65
N LEU A 88 11.93 -14.58 -16.97
CA LEU A 88 12.90 -15.56 -17.44
C LEU A 88 12.99 -15.50 -18.97
#